data_AF-A0A1R3R8U0-F1
#
_entry.id   AF-A0A1R3R8U0-F1
#
_cell.length_a   1.000
_cell.length_b   1.000
_cell.length_c   1.000
_cell.angle_alpha   90.00
_cell.angle_beta   90.00
_cell.angle_gamma   90.00
#
_symmetry.space_group_name_H-M   'P 1'
#
loop_
_entity.id
_entity.type
_entity.pdbx_description
1 polymer ?
#
loop_
_entity_poly.entity_id
_entity_poly.type
_entity_poly.pdbx_seq_one_letter_code
_entity_poly.pdbx_strand_id
1 'polypeptide(L)'
;MAFLLFFYCQFIHCLGLFSGLPFQTPTFISFTMKLFHLLFYTFCCASLGRAADSAGIFETMFYYYAYRIEASAFAQTDRMIASGCSPATGTICTLNEFIRTITNNPGELIAAGDTILPDVEDADVTFADMQWTGEYVIDRLYEGGARLNHMAMLAALTNRIQAAREIMTVDADLLSRAKQGLALTQEYRWKENFSKVPDVFNERFPGVTLYDTEMTVDGLKIQVIDWVKTGTVQAAKTNSKAKVLIKRYQDWAKTQNNEGYHFHQSMLRNIAAFRNVLEAVPTCHADSVRYRKSP
;
A
#
# COMPACT_ATOMS: atom_id res chain seq x y z
N MET A 1 29.26 -6.38 -10.22
CA MET A 1 28.54 -6.71 -11.46
C MET A 1 27.38 -5.74 -11.56
N ALA A 2 27.49 -4.79 -12.48
CA ALA A 2 26.72 -3.56 -12.52
C ALA A 2 25.30 -3.76 -13.07
N PHE A 3 24.30 -3.19 -12.40
CA PHE A 3 22.98 -2.89 -12.95
C PHE A 3 22.64 -1.47 -12.46
N LEU A 4 23.08 -0.44 -13.20
CA LEU A 4 22.28 0.30 -14.19
C LEU A 4 21.09 1.03 -13.57
N LEU A 5 21.38 2.25 -13.15
CA LEU A 5 20.52 3.42 -13.19
C LEU A 5 19.70 3.45 -14.49
N PHE A 6 18.38 3.46 -14.37
CA PHE A 6 17.48 3.97 -15.40
C PHE A 6 16.38 4.78 -14.72
N PHE A 7 16.62 6.08 -14.61
CA PHE A 7 15.56 7.07 -14.50
C PHE A 7 14.91 7.20 -15.88
N TYR A 8 13.62 6.93 -16.00
CA TYR A 8 12.82 7.39 -17.12
C TYR A 8 11.47 7.89 -16.61
N CYS A 9 11.40 9.21 -16.49
CA CYS A 9 10.16 9.97 -16.54
C CYS A 9 9.67 9.92 -18.00
N GLN A 10 8.70 9.06 -18.32
CA GLN A 10 7.89 9.09 -19.54
C GLN A 10 6.94 7.88 -19.54
N PHE A 11 5.63 8.11 -19.43
CA PHE A 11 4.68 7.39 -20.27
C PHE A 11 3.40 8.23 -20.43
N ILE A 12 3.34 8.90 -21.59
CA ILE A 12 2.18 9.61 -22.13
C ILE A 12 1.19 8.57 -22.69
N HIS A 13 -0.09 8.76 -22.36
CA HIS A 13 -1.24 8.06 -22.96
C HIS A 13 -1.36 8.33 -24.47
N CYS A 14 -1.69 7.29 -25.25
CA CYS A 14 -2.54 7.44 -26.45
C CYS A 14 -3.34 6.16 -26.73
N LEU A 15 -4.66 6.33 -26.84
CA LEU A 15 -5.70 5.34 -27.10
C LEU A 15 -5.72 4.87 -28.56
N GLY A 16 -6.18 3.64 -28.80
CA GLY A 16 -6.52 3.12 -30.12
C GLY A 16 -7.47 1.91 -30.05
N LEU A 17 -8.73 2.13 -30.42
CA LEU A 17 -9.84 1.19 -30.57
C LEU A 17 -9.53 -0.03 -31.46
N PHE A 18 -10.15 -1.19 -31.19
CA PHE A 18 -10.77 -2.03 -32.23
C PHE A 18 -11.84 -2.98 -31.64
N SER A 19 -12.96 -3.06 -32.37
CA SER A 19 -14.20 -3.81 -32.11
C SER A 19 -14.35 -5.02 -33.04
N GLY A 20 -15.03 -6.10 -32.63
CA GLY A 20 -15.64 -7.04 -33.58
C GLY A 20 -15.99 -8.47 -33.13
N LEU A 21 -17.24 -8.67 -32.66
CA LEU A 21 -18.24 -9.75 -32.98
C LEU A 21 -17.91 -11.26 -32.73
N PRO A 22 -18.87 -12.21 -32.89
CA PRO A 22 -19.64 -12.80 -31.78
C PRO A 22 -19.50 -14.34 -31.69
N PHE A 23 -19.97 -14.98 -30.62
CA PHE A 23 -20.10 -16.44 -30.63
C PHE A 23 -21.33 -16.94 -29.88
N GLN A 24 -22.07 -17.85 -30.54
CA GLN A 24 -23.34 -18.43 -30.14
C GLN A 24 -23.17 -19.55 -29.07
N THR A 25 -24.12 -19.59 -28.13
CA THR A 25 -24.53 -20.74 -27.28
C THR A 25 -25.22 -21.83 -28.13
N PRO A 26 -25.45 -23.10 -27.70
CA PRO A 26 -25.89 -23.49 -26.34
C PRO A 26 -25.51 -24.91 -25.85
N THR A 27 -25.77 -25.23 -24.56
CA THR A 27 -26.61 -26.37 -24.12
C THR A 27 -26.68 -26.53 -22.60
N PHE A 28 -27.91 -26.85 -22.15
CA PHE A 28 -28.38 -27.13 -20.79
C PHE A 28 -27.73 -28.37 -20.16
N ILE A 29 -27.06 -28.24 -19.00
CA ILE A 29 -26.82 -29.38 -18.07
C ILE A 29 -26.81 -28.93 -16.60
N SER A 30 -27.83 -29.42 -15.88
CA SER A 30 -27.94 -29.70 -14.43
C SER A 30 -27.83 -28.51 -13.47
N PHE A 31 -29.00 -28.06 -12.98
CA PHE A 31 -29.20 -26.79 -12.26
C PHE A 31 -29.13 -26.86 -10.72
N THR A 32 -28.91 -28.02 -10.10
CA THR A 32 -29.13 -28.16 -8.64
C THR A 32 -27.90 -28.44 -7.77
N MET A 33 -26.76 -28.89 -8.32
CA MET A 33 -25.50 -29.00 -7.55
C MET A 33 -24.46 -27.91 -7.87
N LYS A 34 -24.61 -27.17 -8.96
CA LYS A 34 -23.66 -26.11 -9.34
C LYS A 34 -23.86 -24.80 -8.58
N LEU A 35 -25.07 -24.52 -8.09
CA LEU A 35 -25.38 -23.28 -7.38
C LEU A 35 -24.71 -23.23 -6.00
N PHE A 36 -24.57 -24.38 -5.32
CA PHE A 36 -23.93 -24.48 -4.00
C PHE A 36 -22.41 -24.32 -4.08
N HIS A 37 -21.77 -24.82 -5.13
CA HIS A 37 -20.34 -24.61 -5.38
C HIS A 37 -20.05 -23.19 -5.86
N LEU A 38 -20.96 -22.56 -6.62
CA LEU A 38 -20.81 -21.15 -6.99
C LEU A 38 -20.90 -20.23 -5.76
N LEU A 39 -21.80 -20.51 -4.82
CA LEU A 39 -21.97 -19.75 -3.57
C LEU A 39 -20.78 -19.91 -2.61
N PHE A 40 -20.17 -21.10 -2.53
CA PHE A 40 -18.94 -21.30 -1.73
C PHE A 40 -17.70 -20.70 -2.42
N TYR A 41 -17.63 -20.71 -3.75
CA TYR A 41 -16.53 -20.08 -4.48
C TYR A 41 -16.59 -18.56 -4.38
N THR A 42 -17.78 -17.94 -4.41
CA THR A 42 -17.92 -16.49 -4.17
C THR A 42 -17.61 -16.12 -2.72
N PHE A 43 -17.91 -16.97 -1.73
CA PHE A 43 -17.54 -16.72 -0.33
C PHE A 43 -16.03 -16.89 -0.08
N CYS A 44 -15.37 -17.88 -0.70
CA CYS A 44 -13.91 -18.04 -0.61
C CYS A 44 -13.14 -16.99 -1.43
N CYS A 45 -13.70 -16.45 -2.52
CA CYS A 45 -13.10 -15.33 -3.25
C CYS A 45 -13.32 -13.98 -2.56
N ALA A 46 -14.32 -13.84 -1.68
CA ALA A 46 -14.53 -12.61 -0.91
C ALA A 46 -13.61 -12.49 0.32
N SER A 47 -13.00 -13.59 0.76
CA SER A 47 -12.09 -13.64 1.91
C SER A 47 -10.61 -13.79 1.54
N LEU A 48 -10.26 -13.73 0.24
CA LEU A 48 -8.87 -13.58 -0.19
C LEU A 48 -8.42 -12.16 0.19
N GLY A 49 -7.88 -12.09 1.42
CA GLY A 49 -7.24 -10.95 2.07
C GLY A 49 -7.39 -9.62 1.35
N ARG A 50 -8.36 -8.81 1.80
CA ARG A 50 -8.24 -7.36 1.75
C ARG A 50 -6.90 -7.02 2.39
N ALA A 51 -5.87 -6.96 1.57
CA ALA A 51 -4.56 -6.48 1.93
C ALA A 51 -4.78 -5.06 2.46
N ALA A 52 -4.67 -4.96 3.78
CA ALA A 52 -5.33 -3.99 4.65
C ALA A 52 -5.73 -2.66 3.99
N ASP A 53 -7.04 -2.51 3.74
CA ASP A 53 -7.71 -1.22 3.46
C ASP A 53 -7.58 -0.24 4.65
N SER A 54 -7.04 -0.69 5.79
CA SER A 54 -6.73 0.11 6.97
C SER A 54 -5.33 0.72 6.87
N ALA A 55 -5.21 2.01 7.16
CA ALA A 55 -3.94 2.70 7.32
C ALA A 55 -3.36 2.39 8.71
N GLY A 56 -2.11 1.94 8.78
CA GLY A 56 -1.40 1.87 10.07
C GLY A 56 -1.15 3.26 10.65
N ILE A 57 -0.64 3.33 11.89
CA ILE A 57 -0.34 4.61 12.53
C ILE A 57 0.64 5.45 11.72
N PHE A 58 1.73 4.89 11.21
CA PHE A 58 2.72 5.63 10.40
C PHE A 58 2.14 6.18 9.09
N GLU A 59 1.23 5.44 8.48
CA GLU A 59 0.57 5.87 7.25
C GLU A 59 -0.37 7.05 7.51
N THR A 60 -1.02 7.01 8.67
CA THR A 60 -1.90 8.08 9.13
C THR A 60 -1.13 9.32 9.52
N MET A 61 0.05 9.14 10.10
CA MET A 61 1.00 10.24 10.34
C MET A 61 1.41 10.88 9.01
N PHE A 62 1.67 10.09 7.96
CA PHE A 62 1.89 10.63 6.62
C PHE A 62 0.69 11.45 6.12
N TYR A 63 -0.54 10.93 6.25
CA TYR A 63 -1.75 11.66 5.86
C TYR A 63 -1.92 12.97 6.63
N TYR A 64 -1.66 12.93 7.94
CA TYR A 64 -1.77 14.08 8.82
C TYR A 64 -0.74 15.17 8.48
N TYR A 65 0.51 14.79 8.21
CA TYR A 65 1.52 15.75 7.78
C TYR A 65 1.24 16.30 6.37
N ALA A 66 0.67 15.50 5.46
CA ALA A 66 0.17 16.00 4.19
C ALA A 66 -0.92 17.07 4.37
N TYR A 67 -1.90 16.82 5.26
CA TYR A 67 -2.93 17.79 5.65
C TYR A 67 -2.31 19.09 6.19
N ARG A 68 -1.31 19.02 7.07
CA ARG A 68 -0.69 20.21 7.65
C ARG A 68 0.11 21.02 6.63
N ILE A 69 0.82 20.35 5.74
CA ILE A 69 1.53 20.98 4.63
C ILE A 69 0.53 21.70 3.72
N GLU A 70 -0.57 21.03 3.36
CA GLU A 70 -1.64 21.64 2.57
C GLU A 70 -2.25 22.84 3.28
N ALA A 71 -2.59 22.70 4.56
CA ALA A 71 -3.21 23.77 5.33
C ALA A 71 -2.32 25.02 5.43
N SER A 72 -0.99 24.84 5.33
CA SER A 72 -0.03 25.95 5.33
C SER A 72 0.08 26.65 3.96
N ALA A 73 -0.18 25.94 2.87
CA ALA A 73 -0.01 26.44 1.51
C ALA A 73 -1.30 26.92 0.83
N PHE A 74 -2.46 26.40 1.24
CA PHE A 74 -3.73 26.64 0.57
C PHE A 74 -4.78 27.27 1.50
N ALA A 75 -5.57 28.19 0.94
CA ALA A 75 -6.75 28.74 1.60
C ALA A 75 -7.78 27.63 1.87
N GLN A 76 -8.60 27.78 2.91
CA GLN A 76 -9.56 26.74 3.33
C GLN A 76 -10.47 26.26 2.19
N THR A 77 -10.88 27.15 1.28
CA THR A 77 -11.74 26.83 0.13
C THR A 77 -11.09 25.94 -0.92
N ASP A 78 -9.75 25.88 -0.92
CA ASP A 78 -8.99 25.11 -1.90
C ASP A 78 -8.42 23.81 -1.29
N ARG A 79 -8.62 23.57 0.02
CA ARG A 79 -8.09 22.39 0.72
C ARG A 79 -8.87 21.13 0.34
N MET A 80 -8.14 20.05 0.11
CA MET A 80 -8.62 18.75 -0.35
C MET A 80 -8.47 17.69 0.74
N ILE A 81 -7.44 17.78 1.59
CA ILE A 81 -7.12 16.76 2.58
C ILE A 81 -7.91 17.07 3.85
N ALA A 82 -8.74 16.12 4.28
CA ALA A 82 -9.60 16.25 5.45
C ALA A 82 -10.31 17.63 5.51
N SER A 83 -10.91 18.06 4.39
CA SER A 83 -11.51 19.41 4.26
C SER A 83 -12.62 19.68 5.27
N GLY A 84 -13.26 18.62 5.79
CA GLY A 84 -14.22 18.66 6.89
C GLY A 84 -13.62 18.77 8.31
N CYS A 85 -12.30 18.82 8.46
CA CYS A 85 -11.67 18.86 9.77
C CYS A 85 -11.87 20.22 10.43
N SER A 86 -12.48 20.22 11.62
CA SER A 86 -12.78 21.42 12.40
C SER A 86 -12.01 21.39 13.72
N PRO A 87 -10.98 22.24 13.90
CA PRO A 87 -10.23 22.28 15.15
C PRO A 87 -11.07 22.90 16.26
N ALA A 88 -11.00 22.33 17.47
CA ALA A 88 -11.60 22.92 18.66
C ALA A 88 -10.91 24.24 19.05
N THR A 89 -9.61 24.36 18.76
CA THR A 89 -8.80 25.55 19.01
C THR A 89 -7.85 25.83 17.86
N GLY A 90 -7.70 27.10 17.46
CA GLY A 90 -6.75 27.51 16.42
C GLY A 90 -7.26 27.24 15.00
N THR A 91 -6.32 27.03 14.07
CA THR A 91 -6.61 26.89 12.62
C THR A 91 -6.25 25.53 12.03
N ILE A 92 -5.62 24.67 12.82
CA ILE A 92 -5.11 23.35 12.42
C ILE A 92 -5.66 22.31 13.39
N CYS A 93 -6.23 21.22 12.87
CA CYS A 93 -6.64 20.09 13.67
C CYS A 93 -5.44 19.38 14.30
N THR A 94 -5.59 18.94 15.55
CA THR A 94 -4.74 17.92 16.18
C THR A 94 -4.85 16.58 15.44
N LEU A 95 -3.93 15.65 15.71
CA LEU A 95 -4.01 14.29 15.13
C LEU A 95 -5.33 13.59 15.49
N ASN A 96 -5.79 13.72 16.73
CA ASN A 96 -7.05 13.11 17.15
C ASN A 96 -8.26 13.69 16.41
N GLU A 97 -8.32 15.01 16.22
CA GLU A 97 -9.38 15.66 15.42
C GLU A 97 -9.31 15.23 13.95
N PHE A 98 -8.11 15.09 13.40
CA PHE A 98 -7.90 14.58 12.05
C PHE A 98 -8.41 13.13 11.92
N ILE A 99 -8.03 12.23 12.82
CA ILE A 99 -8.49 10.83 12.82
C ILE A 99 -10.02 10.78 12.89
N ARG A 100 -10.64 11.54 13.81
CA ARG A 100 -12.12 11.63 13.92
C ARG A 100 -12.78 12.10 12.62
N THR A 101 -12.13 13.00 11.89
CA THR A 101 -12.64 13.51 10.61
C THR A 101 -12.64 12.43 9.54
N ILE A 102 -11.53 11.68 9.43
CA ILE A 102 -11.35 10.73 8.32
C ILE A 102 -11.98 9.36 8.57
N THR A 103 -12.48 9.06 9.77
CA THR A 103 -13.04 7.74 10.12
C THR A 103 -14.52 7.80 10.52
N ASN A 104 -15.19 6.66 10.47
CA ASN A 104 -16.56 6.51 11.00
C ASN A 104 -16.56 6.19 12.50
N ASN A 105 -15.63 5.34 12.93
CA ASN A 105 -15.57 4.80 14.29
C ASN A 105 -14.12 4.93 14.79
N PRO A 106 -13.74 6.07 15.38
CA PRO A 106 -12.35 6.31 15.78
C PRO A 106 -11.91 5.43 16.95
N GLY A 107 -12.85 4.83 17.68
CA GLY A 107 -12.57 4.16 18.95
C GLY A 107 -12.10 5.14 20.02
N GLU A 108 -11.42 4.62 21.03
CA GLU A 108 -10.77 5.41 22.07
C GLU A 108 -9.43 5.96 21.54
N LEU A 109 -9.35 7.30 21.45
CA LEU A 109 -8.14 8.03 21.12
C LEU A 109 -7.46 8.52 22.39
N ILE A 110 -6.13 8.60 22.39
CA ILE A 110 -5.34 8.93 23.58
C ILE A 110 -4.82 10.38 23.54
N ALA A 111 -4.53 10.95 24.71
CA ALA A 111 -4.10 12.34 24.86
C ALA A 111 -2.82 12.70 24.06
N ALA A 112 -1.95 11.72 23.78
CA ALA A 112 -0.76 11.94 22.95
C ALA A 112 -1.10 12.44 21.53
N GLY A 113 -2.32 12.21 21.05
CA GLY A 113 -2.79 12.69 19.76
C GLY A 113 -3.43 14.09 19.78
N ASP A 114 -3.59 14.70 20.96
CA ASP A 114 -4.12 16.07 21.13
C ASP A 114 -3.01 17.12 20.91
N THR A 115 -2.20 16.92 19.88
CA THR A 115 -1.10 17.81 19.47
C THR A 115 -1.16 18.04 17.97
N ILE A 116 -0.67 19.21 17.54
CA ILE A 116 -0.50 19.52 16.12
C ILE A 116 0.80 18.95 15.53
N LEU A 117 1.75 18.53 16.37
CA LEU A 117 3.09 18.05 16.00
C LEU A 117 3.41 16.72 16.71
N PRO A 118 2.66 15.63 16.44
CA PRO A 118 2.94 14.33 17.04
C PRO A 118 4.22 13.71 16.48
N ASP A 119 5.07 13.12 17.32
CA ASP A 119 6.29 12.48 16.82
C ASP A 119 5.99 11.24 15.98
N VAL A 120 6.72 11.12 14.86
CA VAL A 120 6.62 9.97 13.95
C VAL A 120 7.50 8.83 14.43
N GLU A 121 8.65 9.17 15.00
CA GLU A 121 9.49 8.22 15.72
C GLU A 121 8.69 7.63 16.90
N ASP A 122 8.78 6.31 17.08
CA ASP A 122 8.09 5.55 18.12
C ASP A 122 6.56 5.76 18.17
N ALA A 123 5.94 6.16 17.06
CA ALA A 123 4.49 6.35 17.01
C ALA A 123 3.71 5.04 17.27
N ASP A 124 4.25 3.90 16.87
CA ASP A 124 3.65 2.59 17.17
C ASP A 124 3.66 2.23 18.65
N VAL A 125 4.65 2.72 19.42
CA VAL A 125 4.69 2.57 20.87
C VAL A 125 3.81 3.62 21.54
N THR A 126 3.95 4.88 21.14
CA THR A 126 3.22 6.01 21.72
C THR A 126 1.71 5.86 21.58
N PHE A 127 1.26 5.37 20.41
CA PHE A 127 -0.16 5.17 20.12
C PHE A 127 -0.61 3.71 20.26
N ALA A 128 0.17 2.85 20.93
CA ALA A 128 -0.16 1.43 21.11
C ALA A 128 -1.50 1.20 21.84
N ASP A 129 -1.84 2.08 22.77
CA ASP A 129 -3.08 2.02 23.57
C ASP A 129 -4.29 2.65 22.85
N MET A 130 -4.11 3.21 21.65
CA MET A 130 -5.19 3.75 20.85
C MET A 130 -6.08 2.60 20.33
N GLN A 131 -7.38 2.63 20.62
CA GLN A 131 -8.34 1.64 20.12
C GLN A 131 -8.82 1.97 18.69
N TRP A 132 -7.89 2.42 17.85
CA TRP A 132 -8.16 2.78 16.48
C TRP A 132 -7.64 1.69 15.53
N THR A 133 -8.53 1.18 14.67
CA THR A 133 -8.24 0.03 13.80
C THR A 133 -7.45 0.38 12.54
N GLY A 134 -7.17 1.66 12.31
CA GLY A 134 -6.61 2.12 11.06
C GLY A 134 -7.64 2.37 9.95
N GLU A 135 -8.92 2.09 10.19
CA GLU A 135 -9.97 2.30 9.20
C GLU A 135 -10.24 3.79 8.97
N TYR A 136 -10.33 4.16 7.70
CA TYR A 136 -10.64 5.51 7.25
C TYR A 136 -11.52 5.49 5.99
N VAL A 137 -12.20 6.61 5.74
CA VAL A 137 -13.08 6.81 4.60
C VAL A 137 -12.33 7.70 3.60
N ILE A 138 -11.98 7.13 2.44
CA ILE A 138 -11.18 7.83 1.41
C ILE A 138 -11.79 9.19 1.05
N ASP A 139 -13.12 9.27 0.92
CA ASP A 139 -13.81 10.52 0.56
C ASP A 139 -13.80 11.57 1.68
N ARG A 140 -13.62 11.16 2.94
CA ARG A 140 -13.42 12.09 4.06
C ARG A 140 -11.95 12.51 4.21
N LEU A 141 -11.02 11.63 3.80
CA LEU A 141 -9.60 11.92 3.79
C LEU A 141 -9.21 12.85 2.64
N TYR A 142 -9.79 12.67 1.45
CA TYR A 142 -9.48 13.45 0.27
C TYR A 142 -10.78 13.82 -0.47
N GLU A 143 -11.01 15.11 -0.68
CA GLU A 143 -12.20 15.62 -1.35
C GLU A 143 -12.31 15.11 -2.79
N GLY A 144 -13.48 14.55 -3.15
CA GLY A 144 -13.68 13.87 -4.42
C GLY A 144 -12.98 12.49 -4.51
N GLY A 145 -12.49 11.98 -3.38
CA GLY A 145 -11.75 10.73 -3.25
C GLY A 145 -12.61 9.47 -3.42
N ALA A 146 -13.94 9.55 -3.44
CA ALA A 146 -14.84 8.38 -3.51
C ALA A 146 -14.52 7.35 -4.62
N ARG A 147 -13.86 7.77 -5.72
CA ARG A 147 -13.48 6.89 -6.83
C ARG A 147 -12.04 6.38 -6.77
N LEU A 148 -11.26 6.84 -5.79
CA LEU A 148 -9.86 6.45 -5.62
C LEU A 148 -9.79 5.12 -4.86
N ASN A 149 -8.83 4.29 -5.24
CA ASN A 149 -8.37 3.21 -4.37
C ASN A 149 -7.26 3.73 -3.45
N HIS A 150 -6.86 2.92 -2.47
CA HIS A 150 -5.82 3.24 -1.49
C HIS A 150 -4.52 3.81 -2.11
N MET A 151 -4.00 3.18 -3.18
CA MET A 151 -2.77 3.67 -3.85
C MET A 151 -2.97 4.97 -4.60
N ALA A 152 -4.12 5.14 -5.26
CA ALA A 152 -4.44 6.39 -5.96
C ALA A 152 -4.63 7.55 -4.96
N MET A 153 -5.14 7.26 -3.77
CA MET A 153 -5.27 8.23 -2.67
C MET A 153 -3.89 8.64 -2.13
N LEU A 154 -2.99 7.68 -1.85
CA LEU A 154 -1.60 7.99 -1.44
C LEU A 154 -0.86 8.84 -2.48
N ALA A 155 -1.05 8.53 -3.77
CA ALA A 155 -0.51 9.33 -4.87
C ALA A 155 -1.09 10.76 -4.85
N ALA A 156 -2.41 10.91 -4.65
CA ALA A 156 -3.06 12.22 -4.56
C ALA A 156 -2.53 13.06 -3.38
N LEU A 157 -2.37 12.46 -2.19
CA LEU A 157 -1.75 13.12 -1.03
C LEU A 157 -0.31 13.56 -1.33
N THR A 158 0.48 12.68 -1.95
CA THR A 158 1.87 12.98 -2.36
C THR A 158 1.91 14.16 -3.34
N ASN A 159 1.04 14.15 -4.35
CA ASN A 159 0.91 15.23 -5.33
C ASN A 159 0.45 16.53 -4.69
N ARG A 160 -0.35 16.46 -3.63
CA ARG A 160 -0.78 17.65 -2.92
C ARG A 160 0.34 18.32 -2.13
N ILE A 161 1.22 17.53 -1.53
CA ILE A 161 2.48 18.03 -0.94
C ILE A 161 3.33 18.70 -2.02
N GLN A 162 3.42 18.11 -3.21
CA GLN A 162 4.19 18.70 -4.31
C GLN A 162 3.63 20.03 -4.79
N ALA A 163 2.31 20.11 -4.96
CA ALA A 163 1.64 21.37 -5.29
C ALA A 163 1.90 22.46 -4.23
N ALA A 164 1.92 22.11 -2.94
CA ALA A 164 2.31 23.04 -1.88
C ALA A 164 3.77 23.53 -2.04
N ARG A 165 4.70 22.63 -2.39
CA ARG A 165 6.11 22.94 -2.64
C ARG A 165 6.35 23.80 -3.88
N GLU A 166 5.43 23.79 -4.85
CA GLU A 166 5.49 24.68 -6.02
C GLU A 166 5.05 26.11 -5.67
N ILE A 167 4.15 26.27 -4.70
CA ILE A 167 3.58 27.57 -4.30
C ILE A 167 4.47 28.26 -3.25
N MET A 168 5.01 27.49 -2.31
CA MET A 168 5.81 28.01 -1.21
C MET A 168 6.92 27.07 -0.77
N THR A 169 7.88 27.61 -0.01
CA THR A 169 8.81 26.77 0.73
C THR A 169 8.08 26.11 1.89
N VAL A 170 7.85 24.80 1.79
CA VAL A 170 7.25 23.99 2.86
C VAL A 170 8.21 23.91 4.04
N ASP A 171 7.65 23.97 5.26
CA ASP A 171 8.39 23.78 6.50
C ASP A 171 9.19 22.46 6.48
N ALA A 172 10.49 22.54 6.76
CA ALA A 172 11.40 21.41 6.63
C ALA A 172 11.08 20.28 7.62
N ASP A 173 10.60 20.60 8.82
CA ASP A 173 10.22 19.62 9.83
C ASP A 173 8.96 18.87 9.40
N LEU A 174 7.94 19.58 8.87
CA LEU A 174 6.74 18.94 8.33
C LEU A 174 7.04 18.00 7.16
N LEU A 175 7.89 18.44 6.22
CA LEU A 175 8.27 17.61 5.08
C LEU A 175 9.09 16.39 5.53
N SER A 176 10.00 16.58 6.49
CA SER A 176 10.79 15.49 7.08
C SER A 176 9.90 14.44 7.73
N ARG A 177 8.93 14.86 8.54
CA ARG A 177 7.97 13.98 9.22
C ARG A 177 7.04 13.25 8.26
N ALA A 178 6.58 13.92 7.20
CA ALA A 178 5.82 13.27 6.13
C ALA A 178 6.64 12.15 5.46
N LYS A 179 7.90 12.44 5.10
CA LYS A 179 8.82 11.46 4.50
C LYS A 179 9.11 10.29 5.44
N GLN A 180 9.31 10.56 6.72
CA GLN A 180 9.54 9.54 7.75
C GLN A 180 8.32 8.63 7.91
N GLY A 181 7.10 9.20 7.99
CA GLY A 181 5.86 8.43 8.11
C GLY A 181 5.67 7.48 6.91
N LEU A 182 5.96 7.97 5.70
CA LEU A 182 5.88 7.15 4.49
C LEU A 182 6.98 6.07 4.43
N ALA A 183 8.18 6.35 4.93
CA ALA A 183 9.26 5.37 5.05
C ALA A 183 8.92 4.23 6.02
N LEU A 184 8.44 4.57 7.22
CA LEU A 184 8.02 3.58 8.22
C LEU A 184 6.79 2.81 7.77
N THR A 185 5.88 3.45 7.02
CA THR A 185 4.77 2.75 6.36
C THR A 185 5.28 1.66 5.43
N GLN A 186 6.27 1.98 4.57
CA GLN A 186 6.87 0.99 3.66
C GLN A 186 7.45 -0.20 4.44
N GLU A 187 8.19 0.07 5.51
CA GLU A 187 8.81 -0.96 6.34
C GLU A 187 7.78 -1.86 7.04
N TYR A 188 6.76 -1.27 7.68
CA TYR A 188 5.74 -2.03 8.40
C TYR A 188 4.85 -2.84 7.46
N ARG A 189 4.47 -2.28 6.31
CA ARG A 189 3.76 -3.03 5.27
C ARG A 189 4.59 -4.20 4.75
N TRP A 190 5.92 -4.05 4.72
CA TRP A 190 6.81 -5.12 4.31
C TRP A 190 6.79 -6.26 5.34
N LYS A 191 6.97 -5.93 6.62
CA LYS A 191 6.92 -6.88 7.73
C LYS A 191 5.58 -7.62 7.80
N GLU A 192 4.47 -6.88 7.66
CA GLU A 192 3.12 -7.46 7.66
C GLU A 192 2.95 -8.47 6.53
N ASN A 193 3.32 -8.09 5.29
CA ASN A 193 3.22 -8.99 4.14
C ASN A 193 4.14 -10.21 4.31
N PHE A 194 5.39 -10.00 4.73
CA PHE A 194 6.38 -11.07 4.88
C PHE A 194 5.92 -12.14 5.89
N SER A 195 5.31 -11.72 7.00
CA SER A 195 4.80 -12.64 8.03
C SER A 195 3.71 -13.60 7.54
N LYS A 196 2.96 -13.22 6.50
CA LYS A 196 1.86 -14.02 5.91
C LYS A 196 2.33 -14.99 4.83
N VAL A 197 3.50 -14.77 4.24
CA VAL A 197 4.01 -15.59 3.13
C VAL A 197 4.18 -17.06 3.51
N PRO A 198 4.75 -17.43 4.68
CA PRO A 198 4.93 -18.83 5.06
C PRO A 198 3.62 -19.62 5.09
N ASP A 199 2.56 -19.07 5.66
CA ASP A 199 1.28 -19.78 5.81
C ASP A 199 0.67 -20.08 4.44
N VAL A 200 0.52 -19.06 3.59
CA VAL A 200 -0.04 -19.21 2.23
C VAL A 200 0.84 -20.10 1.35
N PHE A 201 2.16 -20.05 1.54
CA PHE A 201 3.07 -20.93 0.81
C PHE A 201 2.93 -22.40 1.24
N ASN A 202 2.84 -22.65 2.55
CA ASN A 202 2.77 -23.98 3.12
C ASN A 202 1.45 -24.69 2.81
N GLU A 203 0.34 -23.96 2.64
CA GLU A 203 -0.92 -24.50 2.11
C GLU A 203 -0.73 -25.13 0.73
N ARG A 204 0.10 -24.52 -0.12
CA ARG A 204 0.37 -25.01 -1.48
C ARG A 204 1.48 -26.07 -1.52
N PHE A 205 2.49 -25.93 -0.67
CA PHE A 205 3.67 -26.78 -0.64
C PHE A 205 3.93 -27.33 0.77
N PRO A 206 3.09 -28.27 1.25
CA PRO A 206 3.20 -28.78 2.61
C PRO A 206 4.56 -29.42 2.87
N GLY A 207 5.14 -29.14 4.03
CA GLY A 207 6.42 -29.68 4.47
C GLY A 207 7.67 -29.02 3.88
N VAL A 208 7.52 -27.94 3.11
CA VAL A 208 8.66 -27.15 2.62
C VAL A 208 9.02 -26.08 3.65
N THR A 209 10.29 -26.04 4.07
CA THR A 209 10.80 -24.96 4.93
C THR A 209 11.22 -23.77 4.08
N LEU A 210 10.61 -22.59 4.31
CA LEU A 210 11.07 -21.34 3.73
C LEU A 210 12.31 -20.84 4.47
N TYR A 211 13.26 -20.32 3.70
CA TYR A 211 14.42 -19.59 4.23
C TYR A 211 14.30 -18.13 3.85
N ASP A 212 14.70 -17.26 4.77
CA ASP A 212 14.80 -15.83 4.59
C ASP A 212 16.23 -15.40 4.22
N THR A 213 16.32 -14.22 3.65
CA THR A 213 17.56 -13.48 3.46
C THR A 213 17.25 -11.99 3.48
N GLU A 214 18.26 -11.16 3.72
CA GLU A 214 18.11 -9.72 3.66
C GLU A 214 18.48 -9.20 2.27
N MET A 215 17.72 -8.22 1.79
CA MET A 215 18.09 -7.44 0.62
C MET A 215 17.84 -5.95 0.86
N THR A 216 18.49 -5.10 0.06
CA THR A 216 18.23 -3.66 0.07
C THR A 216 17.37 -3.31 -1.15
N VAL A 217 16.21 -2.69 -0.91
CA VAL A 217 15.33 -2.13 -1.94
C VAL A 217 15.09 -0.67 -1.60
N ASP A 218 15.43 0.23 -2.52
CA ASP A 218 15.24 1.69 -2.36
C ASP A 218 15.80 2.22 -1.03
N GLY A 219 17.01 1.75 -0.68
CA GLY A 219 17.73 2.13 0.55
C GLY A 219 17.23 1.48 1.84
N LEU A 220 16.11 0.74 1.81
CA LEU A 220 15.59 0.00 2.96
C LEU A 220 16.09 -1.44 2.95
N LYS A 221 16.58 -1.91 4.09
CA LYS A 221 16.86 -3.33 4.32
C LYS A 221 15.56 -4.04 4.64
N ILE A 222 15.27 -5.10 3.90
CA ILE A 222 14.03 -5.86 4.01
C ILE A 222 14.33 -7.36 3.99
N GLN A 223 13.51 -8.13 4.68
CA GLN A 223 13.56 -9.60 4.62
C GLN A 223 12.79 -10.12 3.41
N VAL A 224 13.43 -10.95 2.60
CA VAL A 224 12.80 -11.64 1.47
C VAL A 224 12.97 -13.14 1.60
N ILE A 225 12.11 -13.89 0.93
CA ILE A 225 12.27 -15.34 0.85
C ILE A 225 13.44 -15.65 -0.09
N ASP A 226 14.42 -16.40 0.43
CA ASP A 226 15.49 -17.00 -0.35
C ASP A 226 14.95 -18.23 -1.09
N TRP A 227 14.35 -17.97 -2.25
CA TRP A 227 13.83 -19.02 -3.13
C TRP A 227 14.91 -20.00 -3.60
N VAL A 228 16.17 -19.55 -3.69
CA VAL A 228 17.30 -20.37 -4.14
C VAL A 228 17.66 -21.38 -3.06
N LYS A 229 17.88 -20.92 -1.84
CA LYS A 229 18.16 -21.79 -0.68
C LYS A 229 16.99 -22.71 -0.38
N THR A 230 15.76 -22.18 -0.38
CA THR A 230 14.52 -22.96 -0.21
C THR A 230 14.45 -24.12 -1.22
N GLY A 231 14.60 -23.83 -2.52
CA GLY A 231 14.55 -24.87 -3.56
C GLY A 231 15.73 -25.85 -3.50
N THR A 232 16.91 -25.39 -3.11
CA THR A 232 18.12 -26.23 -3.02
C THR A 232 18.04 -27.20 -1.85
N VAL A 233 17.65 -26.72 -0.66
CA VAL A 233 17.48 -27.57 0.52
C VAL A 233 16.35 -28.58 0.29
N GLN A 234 15.24 -28.15 -0.30
CA GLN A 234 14.15 -29.09 -0.59
C GLN A 234 14.54 -30.13 -1.64
N ALA A 235 15.37 -29.77 -2.63
CA ALA A 235 15.90 -30.71 -3.60
C ALA A 235 16.89 -31.72 -3.00
N ALA A 236 17.55 -31.40 -1.88
CA ALA A 236 18.36 -32.38 -1.16
C ALA A 236 17.50 -33.39 -0.39
N LYS A 237 16.27 -32.99 0.01
CA LYS A 237 15.31 -33.84 0.74
C LYS A 237 14.39 -34.65 -0.18
N THR A 238 14.32 -34.31 -1.45
CA THR A 238 13.42 -34.91 -2.43
C THR A 238 14.22 -35.37 -3.64
N ASN A 239 13.79 -36.39 -4.38
CA ASN A 239 14.45 -36.79 -5.63
C ASN A 239 14.22 -35.79 -6.79
N SER A 240 13.92 -34.52 -6.49
CA SER A 240 13.66 -33.45 -7.46
C SER A 240 14.92 -32.62 -7.73
N LYS A 241 15.05 -32.09 -8.94
CA LYS A 241 16.16 -31.18 -9.29
C LYS A 241 15.93 -29.80 -8.68
N ALA A 242 16.96 -29.21 -8.07
CA ALA A 242 16.90 -27.86 -7.46
C ALA A 242 16.35 -26.80 -8.42
N LYS A 243 16.84 -26.73 -9.67
CA LYS A 243 16.35 -25.80 -10.68
C LYS A 243 14.83 -25.89 -10.92
N VAL A 244 14.25 -27.09 -10.82
CA VAL A 244 12.81 -27.31 -10.99
C VAL A 244 12.04 -26.78 -9.79
N LEU A 245 12.51 -27.04 -8.56
CA LEU A 245 11.85 -26.55 -7.34
C LEU A 245 11.97 -25.03 -7.20
N ILE A 246 13.15 -24.46 -7.43
CA ILE A 246 13.38 -23.00 -7.42
C ILE A 246 12.42 -22.33 -8.39
N LYS A 247 12.35 -22.80 -9.64
CA LYS A 247 11.43 -22.26 -10.64
C LYS A 247 9.98 -22.40 -10.19
N ARG A 248 9.58 -23.55 -9.66
CA ARG A 248 8.21 -23.78 -9.19
C ARG A 248 7.80 -22.81 -8.08
N TYR A 249 8.67 -22.55 -7.11
CA TYR A 249 8.38 -21.63 -6.00
C TYR A 249 8.37 -20.17 -6.46
N GLN A 250 9.33 -19.78 -7.32
CA GLN A 250 9.31 -18.46 -7.94
C GLN A 250 8.09 -18.24 -8.83
N ASP A 251 7.65 -19.27 -9.56
CA ASP A 251 6.46 -19.21 -10.39
C ASP A 251 5.20 -19.07 -9.52
N TRP A 252 5.12 -19.78 -8.38
CA TRP A 252 4.04 -19.57 -7.40
C TRP A 252 4.03 -18.14 -6.84
N ALA A 253 5.19 -17.57 -6.54
CA ALA A 253 5.30 -16.18 -6.11
C ALA A 253 4.93 -15.18 -7.23
N LYS A 254 4.71 -15.67 -8.46
CA LYS A 254 4.34 -14.91 -9.67
C LYS A 254 2.95 -15.24 -10.21
N THR A 255 2.17 -16.13 -9.59
CA THR A 255 0.83 -16.54 -10.08
C THR A 255 -0.29 -15.67 -9.53
N GLN A 256 -1.38 -15.54 -10.29
CA GLN A 256 -2.62 -14.89 -9.86
C GLN A 256 -3.27 -15.58 -8.65
N ASN A 257 -2.97 -16.86 -8.43
CA ASN A 257 -3.43 -17.58 -7.23
C ASN A 257 -2.81 -17.03 -5.92
N ASN A 258 -1.91 -16.04 -5.99
CA ASN A 258 -1.35 -15.31 -4.87
C ASN A 258 -1.55 -13.79 -5.01
N GLU A 259 -2.77 -13.40 -5.41
CA GLU A 259 -3.20 -12.00 -5.57
C GLU A 259 -2.86 -11.13 -4.34
N GLY A 260 -2.98 -11.66 -3.12
CA GLY A 260 -2.62 -10.95 -1.88
C GLY A 260 -1.14 -10.55 -1.83
N TYR A 261 -0.22 -11.50 -2.07
CA TYR A 261 1.21 -11.19 -2.10
C TYR A 261 1.57 -10.17 -3.18
N HIS A 262 0.99 -10.30 -4.37
CA HIS A 262 1.22 -9.37 -5.47
C HIS A 262 0.68 -7.97 -5.18
N PHE A 263 -0.51 -7.88 -4.60
CA PHE A 263 -1.09 -6.62 -4.20
C PHE A 263 -0.21 -5.91 -3.18
N HIS A 264 0.24 -6.61 -2.13
CA HIS A 264 1.15 -6.04 -1.14
C HIS A 264 2.49 -5.60 -1.75
N GLN A 265 3.11 -6.43 -2.59
CA GLN A 265 4.34 -6.05 -3.31
C GLN A 265 4.14 -4.82 -4.21
N SER A 266 2.98 -4.72 -4.87
CA SER A 266 2.62 -3.54 -5.67
C SER A 266 2.50 -2.30 -4.79
N MET A 267 1.81 -2.41 -3.65
CA MET A 267 1.65 -1.31 -2.69
C MET A 267 3.01 -0.81 -2.18
N LEU A 268 3.89 -1.73 -1.77
CA LEU A 268 5.22 -1.41 -1.26
C LEU A 268 6.08 -0.63 -2.26
N ARG A 269 6.04 -1.03 -3.53
CA ARG A 269 6.77 -0.34 -4.60
C ARG A 269 6.17 1.03 -4.92
N ASN A 270 4.84 1.17 -4.85
CA ASN A 270 4.20 2.48 -5.00
C ASN A 270 4.61 3.42 -3.86
N ILE A 271 4.60 2.96 -2.61
CA ILE A 271 5.05 3.76 -1.47
C ILE A 271 6.50 4.21 -1.66
N ALA A 272 7.40 3.33 -2.13
CA ALA A 272 8.77 3.70 -2.46
C ALA A 272 8.85 4.78 -3.54
N ALA A 273 8.06 4.65 -4.61
CA ALA A 273 7.98 5.65 -5.67
C ALA A 273 7.48 7.00 -5.14
N PHE A 274 6.49 7.00 -4.25
CA PHE A 274 5.95 8.22 -3.63
C PHE A 274 6.98 8.91 -2.73
N ARG A 275 7.79 8.13 -1.98
CA ARG A 275 8.94 8.68 -1.24
C ARG A 275 9.94 9.35 -2.17
N ASN A 276 10.30 8.69 -3.26
CA ASN A 276 11.22 9.24 -4.25
C ASN A 276 10.68 10.54 -4.87
N VAL A 277 9.36 10.62 -5.10
CA VAL A 277 8.71 11.86 -5.52
C VAL A 277 8.91 12.97 -4.47
N LEU A 278 8.67 12.72 -3.19
CA LEU A 278 8.88 13.72 -2.13
C LEU A 278 10.35 14.18 -1.99
N GLU A 279 11.31 13.35 -2.39
CA GLU A 279 12.73 13.72 -2.48
C GLU A 279 13.07 14.51 -3.75
N ALA A 280 12.25 14.41 -4.79
CA ALA A 280 12.47 15.07 -6.06
C ALA A 280 12.08 16.56 -6.04
N VAL A 281 12.26 17.21 -7.19
CA VAL A 281 11.84 18.60 -7.41
C VAL A 281 10.31 18.74 -7.33
N PRO A 282 9.78 19.92 -6.95
CA PRO A 282 8.34 20.11 -6.75
C PRO A 282 7.45 19.72 -7.95
N THR A 283 7.94 19.85 -9.17
CA THR A 283 7.20 19.52 -10.40
C THR A 283 7.07 18.02 -10.71
N CYS A 284 7.62 17.15 -9.85
CA CYS A 284 7.46 15.71 -9.99
C CYS A 284 6.13 15.25 -9.40
N HIS A 285 5.41 14.40 -10.14
CA HIS A 285 4.13 13.85 -9.70
C HIS A 285 4.23 12.33 -9.47
N ALA A 286 3.52 11.88 -8.44
CA ALA A 286 3.27 10.51 -8.11
C ALA A 286 2.12 9.96 -8.97
N ASP A 287 2.39 8.85 -9.64
CA ASP A 287 1.39 8.04 -10.33
C ASP A 287 1.30 6.68 -9.66
N SER A 288 0.08 6.23 -9.35
CA SER A 288 -0.11 4.86 -8.85
C SER A 288 0.04 3.88 -10.01
N VAL A 289 1.06 3.02 -9.95
CA VAL A 289 1.30 2.00 -10.97
C VAL A 289 0.77 0.66 -10.44
N ARG A 290 -0.11 0.01 -11.20
CA ARG A 290 -0.36 -1.42 -10.99
C ARG A 290 0.85 -2.17 -11.51
N TYR A 291 1.69 -2.68 -10.61
CA TYR A 291 2.77 -3.57 -10.99
C TYR A 291 2.17 -4.90 -11.46
N ARG A 292 1.78 -4.94 -12.74
CA ARG A 292 1.40 -6.17 -13.41
C ARG A 292 2.66 -7.01 -13.62
N LYS A 293 2.44 -8.33 -13.71
CA LYS A 293 3.45 -9.31 -14.10
C LYS A 293 4.24 -8.77 -15.31
N SER A 294 5.56 -8.60 -15.17
CA SER A 294 6.41 -8.52 -16.37
C SER A 294 6.16 -9.81 -17.17
N PRO A 295 5.82 -9.71 -18.46
CA PRO A 295 5.56 -10.88 -19.29
C PRO A 295 6.66 -11.93 -19.20
#